data_AF-A0A812TTD6-F1
#
_entry.id   AF-A0A812TTD6-F1
#
_cell.length_a   1.000
_cell.length_b   1.000
_cell.length_c   1.000
_cell.angle_alpha   90.00
_cell.angle_beta   90.00
_cell.angle_gamma   90.00
#
_symmetry.space_group_name_H-M   'P 1'
#
loop_
_entity.id
_entity.type
_entity.pdbx_description
1 polymer ?
#
loop_
_entity_poly.entity_id
_entity_poly.type
_entity_poly.pdbx_seq_one_letter_code
_entity_poly.pdbx_strand_id
1 'polypeptide(L)'
;MRDLIEARYPSHGIIGEEFGSLRPDAEWVWVLDPIDGTKSFITGKPLFGTLIALLRKGVPALGIIDQCVLRERWLGANGRTTLNGQPVKALGAGRLEEAMMYATTPHMFGPGLEEQRFAALRACVKRPLYGCDCYAYGLVAAGFGADLVVEADLGIYDYCALVPVVNCAGGRMTDWRGRDLTLQSHVFWLLLLGLNLWGEPDSHG
;
A
#
# COMPACT_ATOMS: atom_id res chain seq x y z
N MET A 1 -7.15 7.45 -18.26
CA MET A 1 -5.96 6.59 -18.03
C MET A 1 -5.90 5.41 -19.00
N ARG A 2 -6.96 4.59 -19.09
CA ARG A 2 -7.01 3.40 -19.96
C ARG A 2 -6.63 3.66 -21.41
N ASP A 3 -7.28 4.60 -22.07
CA ASP A 3 -7.02 4.93 -23.49
C ASP A 3 -5.54 5.26 -23.75
N LEU A 4 -4.89 6.00 -22.84
CA LEU A 4 -3.47 6.34 -22.94
C LEU A 4 -2.59 5.10 -22.82
N ILE A 5 -2.93 4.18 -21.91
CA ILE A 5 -2.22 2.92 -21.73
C ILE A 5 -2.39 2.04 -22.97
N GLU A 6 -3.61 1.88 -23.48
CA GLU A 6 -3.89 1.04 -24.65
C GLU A 6 -3.22 1.58 -25.92
N ALA A 7 -3.25 2.90 -26.13
CA ALA A 7 -2.56 3.52 -27.25
C ALA A 7 -1.03 3.33 -27.19
N ARG A 8 -0.43 3.37 -25.99
CA ARG A 8 1.02 3.29 -25.82
C ARG A 8 1.55 1.86 -25.69
N TYR A 9 0.74 0.95 -25.12
CA TYR A 9 1.06 -0.42 -24.76
C TYR A 9 -0.08 -1.38 -25.14
N PRO A 10 -0.35 -1.57 -26.45
CA PRO A 10 -1.53 -2.31 -26.91
C PRO A 10 -1.54 -3.80 -26.52
N SER A 11 -0.38 -4.38 -26.18
CA SER A 11 -0.26 -5.77 -25.72
C SER A 11 -0.43 -5.94 -24.20
N HIS A 12 -0.45 -4.86 -23.42
CA HIS A 12 -0.58 -4.94 -21.97
C HIS A 12 -2.04 -5.20 -21.57
N GLY A 13 -2.25 -5.85 -20.43
CA GLY A 13 -3.54 -5.97 -19.77
C GLY A 13 -3.89 -4.76 -18.92
N ILE A 14 -5.17 -4.59 -18.62
CA ILE A 14 -5.68 -3.56 -17.71
C ILE A 14 -6.78 -4.18 -16.84
N ILE A 15 -6.69 -3.96 -15.54
CA ILE A 15 -7.70 -4.28 -14.55
C ILE A 15 -8.01 -2.98 -13.81
N GLY A 16 -9.29 -2.68 -13.57
CA GLY A 16 -9.66 -1.52 -12.77
C GLY A 16 -10.96 -1.78 -12.01
N GLU A 17 -11.23 -0.93 -11.03
CA GLU A 17 -12.43 -1.02 -10.19
C GLU A 17 -13.72 -0.74 -10.99
N GLU A 18 -13.77 0.39 -11.71
CA GLU A 18 -14.99 0.87 -12.39
C GLU A 18 -15.37 0.09 -13.66
N PHE A 19 -14.39 -0.49 -14.34
CA PHE A 19 -14.56 -1.10 -15.67
C PHE A 19 -13.95 -2.50 -15.72
N GLY A 20 -14.59 -3.41 -16.46
CA GLY A 20 -14.13 -4.81 -16.61
C GLY A 20 -12.69 -4.95 -17.12
N SER A 21 -12.09 -6.11 -16.84
CA SER A 21 -10.70 -6.41 -17.20
C SER A 21 -10.48 -6.57 -18.70
N LEU A 22 -9.30 -6.18 -19.15
CA LEU A 22 -8.79 -6.34 -20.51
C LEU A 22 -7.49 -7.14 -20.46
N ARG A 23 -7.44 -8.31 -21.11
CA ARG A 23 -6.25 -9.19 -21.16
C ARG A 23 -5.59 -9.40 -19.77
N PRO A 24 -6.33 -9.89 -18.75
CA PRO A 24 -5.80 -10.02 -17.39
C PRO A 24 -4.61 -11.01 -17.29
N ASP A 25 -4.45 -11.89 -18.28
CA ASP A 25 -3.36 -12.90 -18.33
C ASP A 25 -2.11 -12.42 -19.11
N ALA A 26 -2.05 -11.15 -19.52
CA ALA A 26 -0.88 -10.61 -20.22
C ALA A 26 0.38 -10.62 -19.33
N GLU A 27 1.58 -10.60 -19.95
CA GLU A 27 2.84 -10.49 -19.17
C GLU A 27 2.87 -9.21 -18.34
N TRP A 28 2.37 -8.10 -18.90
CA TRP A 28 2.30 -6.81 -18.23
C TRP A 28 0.86 -6.41 -18.05
N VAL A 29 0.46 -6.13 -16.80
CA VAL A 29 -0.93 -5.77 -16.46
C VAL A 29 -0.93 -4.51 -15.62
N TRP A 30 -1.70 -3.52 -16.05
CA TRP A 30 -1.96 -2.31 -15.28
C TRP A 30 -3.15 -2.55 -14.35
N VAL A 31 -3.02 -2.22 -13.08
CA VAL A 31 -4.12 -2.27 -12.10
C VAL A 31 -4.39 -0.84 -11.64
N LEU A 32 -5.64 -0.39 -11.75
CA LEU A 32 -6.04 1.01 -11.59
C LEU A 32 -7.18 1.17 -10.59
N ASP A 33 -6.98 2.07 -9.63
CA ASP A 33 -8.04 2.65 -8.82
C ASP A 33 -8.02 4.18 -8.99
N PRO A 34 -9.02 4.79 -9.64
CA PRO A 34 -9.11 6.23 -9.76
C PRO A 34 -9.25 6.96 -8.42
N ILE A 35 -9.97 6.38 -7.45
CA ILE A 35 -10.31 7.01 -6.16
C ILE A 35 -10.36 5.95 -5.04
N ASP A 36 -9.18 5.59 -4.53
CA ASP A 36 -9.06 4.86 -3.26
C ASP A 36 -9.39 5.81 -2.10
N GLY A 37 -10.23 5.36 -1.17
CA GLY A 37 -10.78 6.21 -0.11
C GLY A 37 -11.99 7.04 -0.54
N THR A 38 -12.94 6.43 -1.26
CA THR A 38 -14.18 7.07 -1.72
C THR A 38 -14.95 7.80 -0.60
N LYS A 39 -14.93 7.30 0.65
CA LYS A 39 -15.53 8.01 1.80
C LYS A 39 -14.83 9.33 2.12
N SER A 40 -13.49 9.33 2.07
CA SER A 40 -12.67 10.54 2.20
C SER A 40 -13.00 11.53 1.08
N PHE A 41 -13.10 11.06 -0.17
CA PHE A 41 -13.48 11.90 -1.31
C PHE A 41 -14.86 12.57 -1.14
N ILE A 42 -15.91 11.79 -0.87
CA ILE A 42 -17.30 12.28 -0.76
C ILE A 42 -17.48 13.26 0.39
N THR A 43 -16.73 13.07 1.49
CA THR A 43 -16.81 13.95 2.67
C THR A 43 -15.87 15.16 2.60
N GLY A 44 -15.13 15.33 1.50
CA GLY A 44 -14.22 16.46 1.30
C GLY A 44 -12.90 16.35 2.08
N LYS A 45 -12.56 15.16 2.60
CA LYS A 45 -11.28 14.90 3.25
C LYS A 45 -10.20 14.62 2.19
N PRO A 46 -9.15 15.45 2.06
CA PRO A 46 -8.20 15.39 0.94
C PRO A 46 -7.12 14.30 1.14
N LEU A 47 -7.51 13.12 1.64
CA LEU A 47 -6.61 11.98 1.93
C LEU A 47 -6.99 10.70 1.16
N PHE A 48 -7.84 10.82 0.12
CA PHE A 48 -8.05 9.76 -0.87
C PHE A 48 -6.78 9.62 -1.76
N GLY A 49 -6.79 8.75 -2.77
CA GLY A 49 -5.69 8.73 -3.75
C GLY A 49 -6.04 8.00 -5.03
N THR A 50 -5.33 8.33 -6.10
CA THR A 50 -5.34 7.52 -7.33
C THR A 50 -4.21 6.51 -7.24
N LEU A 51 -4.54 5.24 -7.42
CA LEU A 51 -3.59 4.12 -7.40
C LEU A 51 -3.35 3.59 -8.81
N ILE A 52 -2.07 3.49 -9.17
CA ILE A 52 -1.64 2.93 -10.46
C ILE A 52 -0.54 1.91 -10.18
N ALA A 53 -0.80 0.65 -10.50
CA ALA A 53 0.20 -0.39 -10.47
C ALA A 53 0.50 -0.90 -11.88
N LEU A 54 1.75 -1.28 -12.11
CA LEU A 54 2.15 -2.12 -13.24
C LEU A 54 2.73 -3.42 -12.70
N LEU A 55 2.10 -4.53 -13.06
CA LEU A 55 2.51 -5.86 -12.66
C LEU A 55 3.22 -6.54 -13.82
N ARG A 56 4.23 -7.36 -13.51
CA ARG A 56 4.87 -8.29 -14.44
C ARG A 56 4.60 -9.72 -13.99
N LYS A 57 3.94 -10.51 -14.84
CA LYS A 57 3.55 -11.91 -14.55
C LYS A 57 2.84 -12.03 -13.19
N GLY A 58 1.92 -11.11 -12.92
CA GLY A 58 1.15 -11.07 -11.67
C GLY A 58 1.86 -10.51 -10.44
N VAL A 59 3.11 -10.04 -10.55
CA VAL A 59 3.87 -9.44 -9.43
C VAL A 59 3.96 -7.92 -9.60
N PRO A 60 3.55 -7.10 -8.60
CA PRO A 60 3.72 -5.64 -8.64
C PRO A 60 5.17 -5.22 -8.84
N ALA A 61 5.44 -4.50 -9.93
CA ALA A 61 6.79 -4.05 -10.30
C ALA A 61 6.95 -2.52 -10.22
N LEU A 62 5.86 -1.77 -10.42
CA LEU A 62 5.80 -0.33 -10.25
C LEU A 62 4.47 0.04 -9.59
N GLY A 63 4.51 1.03 -8.69
CA GLY A 63 3.34 1.55 -7.99
C GLY A 63 3.38 3.07 -7.89
N ILE A 64 2.23 3.70 -8.03
CA ILE A 64 2.02 5.13 -7.81
C ILE A 64 0.85 5.32 -6.85
N ILE A 65 1.06 6.17 -5.84
CA ILE A 65 -0.01 6.78 -5.04
C ILE A 65 0.02 8.27 -5.40
N ASP A 66 -1.08 8.80 -5.95
CA ASP A 66 -1.21 10.21 -6.30
C ASP A 66 -2.35 10.84 -5.50
N GLN A 67 -2.02 11.81 -4.65
CA GLN A 67 -3.01 12.67 -4.01
C GLN A 67 -2.98 14.04 -4.69
N CYS A 68 -3.87 14.19 -5.67
CA CYS A 68 -3.92 15.31 -6.59
C CYS A 68 -4.21 16.67 -5.93
N VAL A 69 -4.97 16.72 -4.84
CA VAL A 69 -5.31 17.94 -4.09
C VAL A 69 -4.08 18.47 -3.35
N LEU A 70 -3.35 17.57 -2.68
CA LEU A 70 -2.12 17.91 -1.95
C LEU A 70 -0.90 18.03 -2.87
N ARG A 71 -1.03 17.57 -4.12
CA ARG A 71 0.05 17.52 -5.12
C ARG A 71 1.21 16.66 -4.65
N GLU A 72 0.88 15.52 -4.07
CA GLU A 72 1.85 14.55 -3.57
C GLU A 72 1.75 13.27 -4.40
N ARG A 73 2.89 12.83 -4.91
CA ARG A 73 3.00 11.62 -5.70
C ARG A 73 4.13 10.75 -5.17
N TRP A 74 3.76 9.60 -4.64
CA TRP A 74 4.69 8.52 -4.38
C TRP A 74 4.85 7.67 -5.65
N LEU A 75 6.08 7.30 -5.97
CA LEU A 75 6.40 6.38 -7.05
C LEU A 75 7.42 5.38 -6.52
N GLY A 76 7.06 4.10 -6.50
CA GLY A 76 7.96 2.99 -6.16
C GLY A 76 8.24 2.13 -7.39
N ALA A 77 9.51 2.01 -7.77
CA ALA A 77 9.98 1.15 -8.85
C ALA A 77 11.49 0.94 -8.76
N ASN A 78 12.00 -0.15 -9.34
CA ASN A 78 13.44 -0.40 -9.50
C ASN A 78 14.24 -0.28 -8.19
N GLY A 79 13.67 -0.73 -7.07
CA GLY A 79 14.32 -0.71 -5.76
C GLY A 79 14.43 0.68 -5.11
N ARG A 80 13.68 1.68 -5.60
CA ARG A 80 13.60 3.01 -4.97
C ARG A 80 12.16 3.53 -4.92
N THR A 81 11.85 4.28 -3.87
CA THR A 81 10.64 5.10 -3.79
C THR A 81 10.98 6.58 -3.75
N THR A 82 10.19 7.40 -4.43
CA THR A 82 10.26 8.87 -4.38
C THR A 82 8.92 9.47 -4.00
N LEU A 83 8.94 10.57 -3.24
CA LEU A 83 7.82 11.50 -3.06
C LEU A 83 8.13 12.78 -3.85
N ASN A 84 7.30 13.12 -4.84
CA ASN A 84 7.51 14.28 -5.72
C ASN A 84 8.93 14.33 -6.34
N GLY A 85 9.44 13.17 -6.72
CA GLY A 85 10.78 13.00 -7.31
C GLY A 85 11.92 13.00 -6.29
N GLN A 86 11.67 13.34 -5.03
CA GLN A 86 12.67 13.26 -3.96
C GLN A 86 12.68 11.86 -3.34
N PRO A 87 13.86 11.26 -3.13
CA PRO A 87 13.96 9.91 -2.57
C PRO A 87 13.44 9.89 -1.15
N VAL A 88 12.68 8.84 -0.81
CA VAL A 88 12.21 8.60 0.55
C VAL A 88 12.60 7.21 1.03
N LYS A 89 12.63 7.05 2.34
CA LYS A 89 12.95 5.78 2.99
C LYS A 89 11.97 5.58 4.13
N ALA A 90 11.42 4.37 4.21
CA ALA A 90 10.61 3.97 5.34
C ALA A 90 11.48 3.97 6.60
N LEU A 91 10.95 4.59 7.65
CA LEU A 91 11.50 4.57 8.99
C LEU A 91 10.42 3.94 9.85
N GLY A 92 10.75 2.90 10.60
CA GLY A 92 9.81 2.37 11.58
C GLY A 92 10.42 2.15 12.95
N ALA A 93 9.53 1.98 13.91
CA ALA A 93 9.85 1.79 15.31
C ALA A 93 10.77 0.58 15.55
N GLY A 94 11.63 0.65 16.57
CA GLY A 94 12.42 -0.52 16.99
C GLY A 94 11.59 -1.60 17.67
N ARG A 95 10.44 -1.20 18.26
CA ARG A 95 9.57 -2.07 19.05
C ARG A 95 8.10 -1.74 18.80
N LEU A 96 7.24 -2.75 18.91
CA LEU A 96 5.81 -2.61 18.64
C LEU A 96 5.13 -1.58 19.56
N GLU A 97 5.49 -1.55 20.84
CA GLU A 97 4.97 -0.60 21.84
C GLU A 97 5.32 0.87 21.60
N GLU A 98 6.22 1.14 20.65
CA GLU A 98 6.58 2.49 20.20
C GLU A 98 5.88 2.89 18.90
N ALA A 99 5.26 1.93 18.20
CA ALA A 99 4.72 2.10 16.86
C ALA A 99 3.45 2.95 16.83
N MET A 100 3.39 3.86 15.85
CA MET A 100 2.19 4.55 15.39
C MET A 100 1.53 3.71 14.30
N MET A 101 0.39 3.10 14.65
CA MET A 101 -0.36 2.22 13.76
C MET A 101 -1.50 2.98 13.08
N TYR A 102 -1.68 2.78 11.79
CA TYR A 102 -2.80 3.27 11.01
C TYR A 102 -3.71 2.13 10.53
N ALA A 103 -4.99 2.43 10.38
CA ALA A 103 -6.01 1.59 9.75
C ALA A 103 -7.09 2.52 9.17
N THR A 104 -7.74 2.19 8.05
CA THR A 104 -8.82 3.08 7.54
C THR A 104 -9.96 3.25 8.54
N THR A 105 -10.45 2.15 9.11
CA THR A 105 -11.50 2.19 10.13
C THR A 105 -11.40 0.97 11.03
N PRO A 106 -11.68 1.07 12.33
CA PRO A 106 -11.75 -0.12 13.18
C PRO A 106 -12.94 -1.03 12.80
N HIS A 107 -13.90 -0.54 12.02
CA HIS A 107 -15.12 -1.28 11.66
C HIS A 107 -14.96 -2.22 10.45
N MET A 108 -13.82 -2.19 9.76
CA MET A 108 -13.57 -3.10 8.63
C MET A 108 -13.18 -4.51 9.06
N PHE A 109 -12.84 -4.69 10.35
CA PHE A 109 -12.51 -5.99 10.90
C PHE A 109 -13.78 -6.71 11.34
N GLY A 110 -14.12 -7.82 10.67
CA GLY A 110 -15.34 -8.57 10.95
C GLY A 110 -15.38 -9.17 12.36
N PRO A 111 -16.58 -9.50 12.87
CA PRO A 111 -16.70 -10.13 14.19
C PRO A 111 -15.96 -11.47 14.24
N GLY A 112 -15.39 -11.79 15.39
CA GLY A 112 -14.69 -13.06 15.63
C GLY A 112 -13.17 -12.91 15.57
N LEU A 113 -12.49 -13.78 14.81
CA LEU A 113 -11.03 -13.86 14.83
C LEU A 113 -10.36 -12.58 14.30
N GLU A 114 -11.01 -11.90 13.36
CA GLU A 114 -10.49 -10.68 12.73
C GLU A 114 -10.40 -9.53 13.74
N GLU A 115 -11.55 -9.19 14.32
CA GLU A 115 -11.66 -8.20 15.40
C GLU A 115 -10.74 -8.54 16.58
N GLN A 116 -10.68 -9.81 17.00
CA GLN A 116 -9.83 -10.24 18.13
C GLN A 116 -8.35 -10.00 17.87
N ARG A 117 -7.85 -10.35 16.68
CA ARG A 117 -6.45 -10.16 16.32
C ARG A 117 -6.10 -8.68 16.16
N PHE A 118 -6.96 -7.91 15.50
CA PHE A 118 -6.78 -6.48 15.38
C PHE A 118 -6.77 -5.81 16.76
N ALA A 119 -7.71 -6.18 17.65
CA ALA A 119 -7.78 -5.65 19.01
C ALA A 119 -6.52 -5.98 19.83
N ALA A 120 -5.99 -7.21 19.72
CA ALA A 120 -4.75 -7.60 20.37
C ALA A 120 -3.56 -6.77 19.89
N LEU A 121 -3.39 -6.62 18.57
CA LEU A 121 -2.33 -5.79 17.99
C LEU A 121 -2.46 -4.32 18.40
N ARG A 122 -3.69 -3.78 18.33
CA ARG A 122 -4.02 -2.42 18.74
C ARG A 122 -3.66 -2.14 20.21
N ALA A 123 -3.78 -3.12 21.09
CA ALA A 123 -3.43 -2.99 22.51
C ALA A 123 -1.92 -2.97 22.76
N CYS A 124 -1.12 -3.45 21.80
CA CYS A 124 0.34 -3.53 21.92
C CYS A 124 1.09 -2.35 21.28
N VAL A 125 0.42 -1.47 20.54
CA VAL A 125 1.05 -0.31 19.87
C VAL A 125 0.98 0.96 20.71
N LYS A 126 1.86 1.92 20.44
CA LYS A 126 1.86 3.22 21.14
C LYS A 126 0.59 4.01 20.89
N ARG A 127 0.16 4.05 19.63
CA ARG A 127 -1.04 4.78 19.22
C ARG A 127 -1.68 4.15 17.99
N PRO A 128 -2.96 3.78 18.06
CA PRO A 128 -3.76 3.53 16.87
C PRO A 128 -4.37 4.83 16.34
N LEU A 129 -4.26 5.04 15.03
CA LEU A 129 -4.74 6.18 14.26
C LEU A 129 -5.59 5.68 13.09
N TYR A 130 -6.50 6.51 12.58
CA TYR A 130 -7.48 6.06 11.60
C TYR A 130 -7.81 7.05 10.49
N GLY A 131 -8.28 6.52 9.36
CA GLY A 131 -9.09 7.25 8.38
C GLY A 131 -8.34 7.88 7.22
N CYS A 132 -7.30 7.27 6.68
CA CYS A 132 -6.60 7.84 5.52
C CYS A 132 -6.14 6.81 4.49
N ASP A 133 -6.84 5.68 4.34
CA ASP A 133 -6.79 4.80 3.17
C ASP A 133 -5.35 4.57 2.63
N CYS A 134 -5.11 4.65 1.32
CA CYS A 134 -3.76 4.53 0.73
C CYS A 134 -2.74 5.54 1.25
N TYR A 135 -3.17 6.72 1.72
CA TYR A 135 -2.29 7.78 2.18
C TYR A 135 -1.45 7.34 3.39
N ALA A 136 -1.98 6.46 4.25
CA ALA A 136 -1.23 5.88 5.37
C ALA A 136 0.04 5.14 4.90
N TYR A 137 -0.05 4.43 3.76
CA TYR A 137 1.09 3.70 3.19
C TYR A 137 2.12 4.65 2.58
N GLY A 138 1.66 5.76 1.99
CA GLY A 138 2.54 6.85 1.55
C GLY A 138 3.33 7.45 2.73
N LEU A 139 2.68 7.68 3.87
CA LEU A 139 3.34 8.18 5.09
C LEU A 139 4.42 7.22 5.60
N VAL A 140 4.16 5.91 5.56
CA VAL A 140 5.16 4.92 5.97
C VAL A 140 6.33 4.88 4.98
N ALA A 141 6.05 4.84 3.68
CA ALA A 141 7.09 4.87 2.66
C ALA A 141 7.95 6.14 2.76
N ALA A 142 7.35 7.25 3.19
CA ALA A 142 8.03 8.52 3.43
C ALA A 142 8.84 8.57 4.74
N GLY A 143 8.59 7.66 5.69
CA GLY A 143 9.18 7.69 7.02
C GLY A 143 8.65 8.83 7.90
N PHE A 144 7.42 9.30 7.66
CA PHE A 144 6.81 10.44 8.36
C PHE A 144 6.15 10.07 9.71
N GLY A 145 6.70 9.07 10.40
CA GLY A 145 6.23 8.65 11.73
C GLY A 145 5.00 7.76 11.75
N ALA A 146 4.60 7.19 10.60
CA ALA A 146 3.70 6.06 10.52
C ALA A 146 4.53 4.78 10.38
N ASP A 147 4.41 3.88 11.35
CA ASP A 147 5.30 2.70 11.47
C ASP A 147 4.66 1.42 10.92
N LEU A 148 3.33 1.37 11.01
CA LEU A 148 2.53 0.19 10.75
C LEU A 148 1.19 0.59 10.16
N VAL A 149 0.77 -0.09 9.10
CA VAL A 149 -0.59 0.00 8.56
C VAL A 149 -1.20 -1.40 8.59
N VAL A 150 -2.44 -1.46 9.06
CA VAL A 150 -3.18 -2.71 9.23
C VAL A 150 -4.57 -2.54 8.65
N GLU A 151 -4.84 -3.30 7.59
CA GLU A 151 -6.12 -3.26 6.90
C GLU A 151 -6.72 -4.63 6.67
N ALA A 152 -8.04 -4.65 6.47
CA ALA A 152 -8.77 -5.83 6.05
C ALA A 152 -9.62 -5.55 4.82
N ASP A 153 -9.96 -6.63 4.10
CA ASP A 153 -10.85 -6.63 2.93
C ASP A 153 -10.38 -5.71 1.77
N LEU A 154 -9.09 -5.80 1.41
CA LEU A 154 -8.52 -5.05 0.29
C LEU A 154 -8.58 -5.85 -1.01
N GLY A 155 -9.16 -5.26 -2.05
CA GLY A 155 -9.13 -5.74 -3.41
C GLY A 155 -7.78 -5.52 -4.08
N ILE A 156 -7.57 -6.18 -5.22
CA ILE A 156 -6.32 -6.08 -6.00
C ILE A 156 -5.99 -4.64 -6.40
N TYR A 157 -7.01 -3.82 -6.66
CA TYR A 157 -6.86 -2.41 -7.03
C TYR A 157 -6.45 -1.53 -5.85
N ASP A 158 -6.81 -1.90 -4.61
CA ASP A 158 -6.50 -1.14 -3.40
C ASP A 158 -5.04 -1.32 -2.93
N TYR A 159 -4.43 -2.49 -3.17
CA TYR A 159 -3.08 -2.78 -2.64
C TYR A 159 -1.97 -2.88 -3.69
N CYS A 160 -2.25 -3.23 -4.95
CA CYS A 160 -1.18 -3.53 -5.91
C CYS A 160 -0.21 -2.36 -6.12
N ALA A 161 -0.71 -1.12 -6.09
CA ALA A 161 0.13 0.07 -6.24
C ALA A 161 0.95 0.37 -4.98
N LEU A 162 0.46 -0.06 -3.82
CA LEU A 162 1.11 0.19 -2.53
C LEU A 162 2.35 -0.68 -2.37
N VAL A 163 2.33 -1.92 -2.88
CA VAL A 163 3.43 -2.91 -2.72
C VAL A 163 4.78 -2.33 -3.17
N PRO A 164 4.96 -1.83 -4.41
CA PRO A 164 6.26 -1.31 -4.82
C PRO A 164 6.61 -0.01 -4.10
N VAL A 165 5.64 0.86 -3.81
CA VAL A 165 5.85 2.13 -3.09
C VAL A 165 6.44 1.88 -1.70
N VAL A 166 5.88 0.91 -0.97
CA VAL A 166 6.38 0.51 0.33
C VAL A 166 7.71 -0.22 0.22
N ASN A 167 7.75 -1.31 -0.56
CA ASN A 167 8.88 -2.24 -0.52
C ASN A 167 10.16 -1.58 -1.05
N CYS A 168 10.03 -0.73 -2.08
CA CYS A 168 11.17 0.02 -2.61
C CYS A 168 11.62 1.17 -1.71
N ALA A 169 10.82 1.57 -0.71
CA ALA A 169 11.24 2.52 0.33
C ALA A 169 12.00 1.82 1.48
N GLY A 170 12.11 0.49 1.47
CA GLY A 170 12.70 -0.32 2.55
C GLY A 170 11.69 -0.80 3.60
N GLY A 171 10.39 -0.58 3.38
CA GLY A 171 9.34 -1.22 4.17
C GLY A 171 9.04 -2.64 3.67
N ARG A 172 8.04 -3.29 4.28
CA ARG A 172 7.58 -4.62 3.85
C ARG A 172 6.07 -4.74 3.94
N MET A 173 5.40 -4.87 2.80
CA MET A 173 3.98 -5.25 2.70
C MET A 173 3.84 -6.77 2.54
N THR A 174 3.07 -7.41 3.41
CA THR A 174 2.69 -8.83 3.28
C THR A 174 1.23 -9.04 3.61
N ASP A 175 0.68 -10.20 3.22
CA ASP A 175 -0.51 -10.69 3.87
C ASP A 175 -0.24 -11.01 5.36
N TRP A 176 -1.27 -11.28 6.16
CA TRP A 176 -1.07 -11.61 7.59
C TRP A 176 -0.43 -12.99 7.85
N ARG A 177 -0.23 -13.81 6.82
CA ARG A 177 0.58 -15.03 6.93
C ARG A 177 2.05 -14.75 6.59
N GLY A 178 2.41 -13.49 6.31
CA GLY A 178 3.76 -13.08 5.95
C GLY A 178 4.12 -13.37 4.48
N ARG A 179 3.16 -13.72 3.64
CA ARG A 179 3.38 -14.03 2.22
C ARG A 179 3.37 -12.75 1.39
N ASP A 180 4.13 -12.77 0.30
CA ASP A 180 4.19 -11.66 -0.64
C ASP A 180 2.84 -11.47 -1.36
N LEU A 181 2.58 -10.22 -1.74
CA LEU A 181 1.34 -9.82 -2.40
C LEU A 181 1.49 -9.84 -3.91
N THR A 182 0.57 -10.54 -4.57
CA THR A 182 0.53 -10.74 -6.03
C THR A 182 -0.90 -10.58 -6.52
N LEU A 183 -1.13 -10.57 -7.83
CA LEU A 183 -2.47 -10.49 -8.42
C LEU A 183 -3.42 -11.62 -7.95
N GLN A 184 -2.88 -12.74 -7.49
CA GLN A 184 -3.65 -13.89 -6.97
C GLN A 184 -3.90 -13.82 -5.46
N SER A 185 -3.38 -12.79 -4.79
CA SER A 185 -3.51 -12.67 -3.36
C SER A 185 -4.93 -12.22 -3.01
N HIS A 186 -5.62 -13.05 -2.23
CA HIS A 186 -6.81 -12.66 -1.50
C HIS A 186 -6.34 -12.00 -0.20
N VAL A 187 -6.24 -10.67 -0.24
CA VAL A 187 -5.65 -9.88 0.85
C VAL A 187 -6.76 -9.51 1.82
N PHE A 188 -6.94 -10.35 2.82
CA PHE A 188 -7.84 -10.04 3.93
C PHE A 188 -7.24 -9.04 4.91
N TRP A 189 -5.98 -8.63 4.71
CA TRP A 189 -5.05 -8.47 5.82
C TRP A 189 -3.68 -7.96 5.37
N LEU A 190 -3.35 -6.70 5.64
CA LEU A 190 -2.03 -6.14 5.32
C LEU A 190 -1.23 -5.81 6.58
N LEU A 191 0.03 -6.24 6.64
CA LEU A 191 0.97 -5.84 7.70
C LEU A 191 2.16 -5.13 7.06
N LEU A 192 2.42 -3.92 7.52
CA LEU A 192 3.56 -3.13 7.13
C LEU A 192 4.55 -3.02 8.29
N LEU A 193 5.68 -3.71 8.20
CA LEU A 193 6.73 -3.58 9.21
C LEU A 193 7.77 -2.59 8.70
N GLY A 194 7.75 -1.37 9.24
CA GLY A 194 8.95 -0.53 9.29
C GLY A 194 9.89 -0.96 10.43
N LEU A 195 9.59 -2.05 11.14
CA LEU A 195 10.40 -2.46 12.28
C LEU A 195 11.79 -2.90 11.80
N ASN A 196 12.85 -2.27 12.32
CA ASN A 196 14.21 -2.77 12.25
C ASN A 196 14.36 -4.02 13.15
N LEU A 197 13.58 -5.08 12.91
CA LEU A 197 13.72 -6.37 13.58
C LEU A 197 14.87 -7.20 13.00
N TRP A 198 15.40 -6.78 11.86
CA TRP A 198 16.53 -7.41 11.18
C TRP A 198 17.73 -6.48 11.30
N GLY A 199 18.33 -6.44 12.49
CA GLY A 199 19.67 -5.87 12.62
C GLY A 199 20.61 -6.68 11.72
N GLU A 200 21.08 -6.08 10.63
CA GLU A 200 22.35 -6.51 10.08
C GLU A 200 23.42 -6.20 11.14
N PRO A 201 24.29 -7.17 11.49
CA PRO A 201 25.37 -6.88 12.41
C PRO A 201 26.28 -5.84 11.77
N ASP A 202 26.59 -4.77 12.53
CA ASP A 202 27.58 -3.77 12.16
C ASP A 202 28.86 -4.45 11.66
N SER A 203 29.12 -4.38 10.36
CA SER A 203 30.41 -4.74 9.78
C SER A 203 31.35 -3.55 9.93
N HIS A 204 31.70 -3.25 11.17
CA HIS A 204 32.93 -2.51 11.45
C HIS A 204 34.09 -3.52 11.53
N GLY A 205 34.91 -3.49 10.47
CA GLY A 205 36.25 -4.06 10.40
C GLY A 205 37.15 -3.09 9.65
#